data_AF-A0A940B8Z0-F1
#
_entry.id   AF-A0A940B8Z0-F1
#
_cell.length_a   1.000
_cell.length_b   1.000
_cell.length_c   1.000
_cell.angle_alpha   90.00
_cell.angle_beta   90.00
_cell.angle_gamma   90.00
#
_symmetry.space_group_name_H-M   'P 1'
#
loop_
_entity.id
_entity.type
_entity.pdbx_description
1 polymer ?
#
loop_
_entity_poly.entity_id
_entity_poly.type
_entity_poly.pdbx_seq_one_letter_code
_entity_poly.pdbx_strand_id
1 'polypeptide(L)'
;MKKLKAFFIALLCFVCADFFGAERIVLDGKNAYNGVSEKYVFHEDDEQFKQYQSVVIDFDENEVKRKILYCLSEPLQKESGFEYQEEIYENGIVTEYRCIFSDKEFAKRGIRCQIEKVD
;
A
#
# COMPACT_ATOMS: atom_id res chain seq x y z
N MET A 1 23.02 8.57 31.67
CA MET A 1 23.30 7.78 30.45
C MET A 1 22.62 6.43 30.56
N LYS A 2 21.47 6.26 29.92
CA LYS A 2 20.79 4.96 29.77
C LYS A 2 20.70 4.69 28.27
N LYS A 3 21.16 3.50 27.90
CA LYS A 3 21.58 3.10 26.56
C LYS A 3 20.40 3.14 25.59
N LEU A 4 20.58 3.91 24.52
CA LEU A 4 19.82 3.86 23.28
C LEU A 4 19.84 2.40 22.80
N LYS A 5 18.72 1.67 22.95
CA LYS A 5 18.58 0.36 22.31
C LYS A 5 18.04 0.63 20.92
N ALA A 6 18.94 0.48 19.95
CA ALA A 6 18.64 0.43 18.53
C ALA A 6 17.42 -0.48 18.31
N PHE A 7 16.32 0.10 17.87
CA PHE A 7 15.15 -0.65 17.43
C PHE A 7 15.55 -1.29 16.10
N PHE A 8 15.73 -2.60 16.15
CA PHE A 8 16.18 -3.42 15.03
C PHE A 8 15.29 -3.20 13.81
N ILE A 9 15.90 -2.76 12.71
CA ILE A 9 15.36 -2.91 11.36
C ILE A 9 15.14 -4.42 11.17
N ALA A 10 13.89 -4.84 11.13
CA ALA A 10 13.51 -6.20 10.79
C ALA A 10 13.78 -6.41 9.29
N LEU A 11 15.04 -6.68 8.98
CA LEU A 11 15.50 -7.20 7.71
C LEU A 11 14.99 -8.65 7.60
N LEU A 12 13.77 -8.82 7.09
CA LEU A 12 13.22 -10.11 6.69
C LEU A 12 13.46 -10.29 5.19
N CYS A 13 14.64 -10.82 4.86
CA CYS A 13 14.92 -11.38 3.55
C CYS A 13 14.48 -12.87 3.53
N PHE A 14 13.92 -13.25 2.38
CA PHE A 14 13.53 -14.59 1.91
C PHE A 14 12.19 -15.11 2.49
N VAL A 15 11.21 -15.53 1.70
CA VAL A 15 11.26 -16.48 0.56
C VAL A 15 10.14 -16.15 -0.45
N CYS A 16 10.38 -16.44 -1.74
CA CYS A 16 9.40 -16.49 -2.81
C CYS A 16 8.24 -17.44 -2.48
N ALA A 17 7.24 -16.96 -1.74
CA ALA A 17 5.96 -17.62 -1.62
C ALA A 17 5.10 -17.14 -2.78
N ASP A 18 4.78 -18.04 -3.69
CA ASP A 18 3.67 -17.88 -4.63
C ASP A 18 2.42 -17.51 -3.82
N PHE A 19 2.04 -16.24 -3.90
CA PHE A 19 0.86 -15.69 -3.24
C PHE A 19 -0.39 -16.32 -3.85
N PHE A 20 -0.94 -17.35 -3.23
CA PHE A 20 -2.26 -17.88 -3.60
C PHE A 20 -3.16 -18.05 -2.37
N GLY A 21 -3.55 -16.90 -1.82
CA GLY A 21 -4.77 -16.69 -1.02
C GLY A 21 -5.62 -15.51 -1.53
N ALA A 22 -5.06 -14.65 -2.39
CA ALA A 22 -5.74 -13.47 -2.89
C ALA A 22 -6.43 -13.73 -4.25
N GLU A 23 -7.68 -13.28 -4.38
CA GLU A 23 -8.35 -13.23 -5.67
C GLU A 23 -7.74 -12.11 -6.52
N ARG A 24 -7.11 -12.48 -7.66
CA ARG A 24 -6.56 -11.54 -8.63
C ARG A 24 -7.63 -11.13 -9.63
N ILE A 25 -7.88 -9.82 -9.70
CA ILE A 25 -8.84 -9.19 -10.60
C ILE A 25 -8.07 -8.18 -11.46
N VAL A 26 -8.03 -8.39 -12.77
CA VAL A 26 -7.54 -7.37 -13.71
C VAL A 26 -8.66 -6.37 -13.94
N LEU A 27 -8.40 -5.09 -13.70
CA LEU A 27 -9.40 -4.05 -13.85
C LEU A 27 -9.52 -3.65 -15.33
N ASP A 28 -10.76 -3.60 -15.83
CA ASP A 28 -11.04 -3.20 -17.20
C ASP A 28 -10.76 -1.72 -17.42
N GLY A 29 -10.12 -1.40 -18.55
CA GLY A 29 -9.77 -0.03 -18.94
C GLY A 29 -8.34 0.37 -18.62
N LYS A 30 -7.88 1.45 -19.27
CA LYS A 30 -6.55 1.99 -19.03
C LYS A 30 -6.51 2.81 -17.74
N ASN A 31 -5.46 2.62 -16.95
CA ASN A 31 -5.22 3.41 -15.74
C ASN A 31 -4.62 4.79 -16.07
N ALA A 32 -4.27 5.57 -15.03
CA ALA A 32 -3.69 6.90 -15.18
C ALA A 32 -2.33 6.93 -15.91
N TYR A 33 -1.69 5.77 -16.10
CA TYR A 33 -0.39 5.59 -16.75
C TYR A 33 -0.53 4.89 -18.13
N ASN A 34 -1.73 4.88 -18.71
CA ASN A 34 -2.06 4.24 -19.99
C ASN A 34 -1.88 2.71 -20.04
N GLY A 35 -1.57 2.07 -18.91
CA GLY A 35 -1.42 0.62 -18.79
C GLY A 35 -2.59 -0.03 -18.05
N VAL A 36 -2.31 -1.14 -17.37
CA VAL A 36 -3.30 -2.00 -16.69
C VAL A 36 -3.18 -1.91 -15.18
N SER A 37 -4.29 -2.17 -14.49
CA SER A 37 -4.30 -2.28 -13.03
C SER A 37 -4.70 -3.69 -12.60
N GLU A 38 -3.99 -4.21 -11.62
CA GLU A 38 -4.28 -5.51 -11.01
C GLU A 38 -4.67 -5.33 -9.56
N LYS A 39 -5.84 -5.84 -9.18
CA LYS A 39 -6.34 -5.83 -7.81
C LYS A 39 -6.23 -7.23 -7.21
N TYR A 40 -5.72 -7.30 -6.00
CA TYR A 40 -5.62 -8.50 -5.18
C TYR A 40 -6.50 -8.29 -3.94
N VAL A 41 -7.50 -9.14 -3.74
CA VAL A 41 -8.37 -9.12 -2.57
C VAL A 41 -7.99 -10.26 -1.65
N PHE A 42 -7.66 -9.96 -0.39
CA PHE A 42 -7.28 -10.98 0.59
C PHE A 42 -8.53 -11.51 1.30
N HIS A 43 -8.51 -12.80 1.64
CA HIS A 43 -9.55 -13.41 2.47
C HIS A 43 -9.39 -12.96 3.93
N GLU A 44 -10.48 -12.88 4.69
CA GLU A 44 -10.43 -12.43 6.10
C GLU A 44 -9.53 -13.32 6.99
N ASP A 45 -9.35 -14.57 6.58
CA ASP A 45 -8.51 -15.56 7.27
C ASP A 45 -7.00 -15.41 6.93
N ASP A 46 -6.64 -14.61 5.92
CA ASP A 46 -5.25 -14.41 5.52
C ASP A 46 -4.51 -13.55 6.55
N GLU A 47 -3.24 -13.88 6.83
CA GLU A 47 -2.42 -13.05 7.73
C GLU A 47 -2.26 -11.62 7.23
N GLN A 48 -2.22 -11.43 5.91
CA GLN A 48 -2.13 -10.14 5.23
C GLN A 48 -3.40 -9.30 5.45
N PHE A 49 -4.58 -9.92 5.60
CA PHE A 49 -5.84 -9.21 5.82
C PHE A 49 -5.85 -8.41 7.12
N LYS A 50 -5.03 -8.81 8.11
CA LYS A 50 -4.84 -8.03 9.35
C LYS A 50 -4.33 -6.62 9.05
N GLN A 51 -3.54 -6.44 7.99
CA GLN A 51 -3.01 -5.14 7.59
C GLN A 51 -3.79 -4.52 6.43
N TYR A 52 -4.07 -5.30 5.38
CA TYR A 52 -4.65 -4.80 4.14
C TYR A 52 -5.77 -5.71 3.66
N GLN A 53 -6.95 -5.16 3.38
CA GLN A 53 -8.05 -5.93 2.79
C GLN A 53 -7.85 -6.18 1.28
N SER A 54 -7.14 -5.28 0.60
CA SER A 54 -6.80 -5.43 -0.80
C SER A 54 -5.59 -4.58 -1.19
N VAL A 55 -4.93 -4.96 -2.27
CA VAL A 55 -3.88 -4.19 -2.93
C VAL A 55 -4.23 -3.97 -4.40
N VAL A 56 -3.98 -2.78 -4.93
CA VAL A 56 -4.06 -2.48 -6.35
C VAL A 56 -2.69 -2.07 -6.86
N ILE A 57 -2.22 -2.69 -7.94
CA ILE A 57 -0.95 -2.38 -8.60
C ILE A 57 -1.24 -1.78 -9.96
N ASP A 58 -0.75 -0.57 -10.20
CA ASP A 58 -0.84 0.10 -11.50
C ASP A 58 0.46 -0.10 -12.28
N PHE A 59 0.34 -0.64 -13.49
CA PHE A 59 1.42 -0.76 -14.47
C PHE A 59 1.21 0.25 -15.60
N ASP A 60 2.30 0.73 -16.21
CA ASP A 60 2.22 1.51 -17.44
C ASP A 60 2.11 0.62 -18.70
N GLU A 61 2.09 1.24 -19.89
CA GLU A 61 1.98 0.54 -21.17
C GLU A 61 3.15 -0.41 -21.48
N ASN A 62 4.28 -0.27 -20.77
CA ASN A 62 5.46 -1.11 -20.90
C ASN A 62 5.54 -2.15 -19.76
N GLU A 63 4.43 -2.38 -19.04
CA GLU A 63 4.35 -3.29 -17.90
C GLU A 63 5.27 -2.90 -16.73
N VAL A 64 5.70 -1.64 -16.66
CA VAL A 64 6.50 -1.13 -15.55
C VAL A 64 5.57 -0.68 -14.43
N LYS A 65 5.83 -1.16 -13.22
CA LYS A 65 5.10 -0.77 -12.01
C LYS A 65 5.25 0.74 -11.75
N ARG A 66 4.12 1.44 -11.60
CA ARG A 66 4.08 2.90 -11.34
C ARG A 66 3.51 3.25 -9.98
N LYS A 67 2.56 2.46 -9.46
CA LYS A 67 1.93 2.73 -8.17
C LYS A 67 1.46 1.44 -7.52
N ILE A 68 1.53 1.37 -6.19
CA ILE A 68 0.80 0.38 -5.40
C ILE A 68 -0.13 1.13 -4.44
N LEU A 69 -1.39 0.75 -4.39
CA LEU A 69 -2.39 1.23 -3.44
C LEU A 69 -2.77 0.10 -2.48
N TYR A 70 -2.48 0.29 -1.21
CA TYR A 70 -2.86 -0.60 -0.11
C TYR A 70 -4.14 -0.06 0.54
N CYS A 71 -5.22 -0.84 0.47
CA CYS A 71 -6.44 -0.55 1.22
C CYS A 71 -6.30 -1.17 2.61
N LEU A 72 -6.23 -0.34 3.65
CA LEU A 72 -6.00 -0.82 5.01
C LEU A 72 -7.22 -1.62 5.50
N SER A 73 -6.97 -2.60 6.37
CA SER A 73 -8.03 -3.36 7.04
C SER A 73 -8.85 -2.45 7.97
N GLU A 74 -10.14 -2.71 8.17
CA GLU A 74 -10.94 -1.87 9.08
C GLU A 74 -10.33 -1.70 10.48
N PRO A 75 -9.75 -2.73 11.13
CA PRO A 75 -9.07 -2.55 12.41
C PRO A 75 -7.95 -1.52 12.34
N LEU A 76 -7.09 -1.60 11.31
CA LEU A 76 -5.96 -0.70 11.14
C LEU A 76 -6.42 0.72 10.76
N GLN A 77 -7.51 0.86 10.01
CA GLN A 77 -8.12 2.17 9.76
C GLN A 77 -8.62 2.83 11.04
N LYS A 78 -9.26 2.04 11.94
CA LYS A 78 -9.76 2.55 13.23
C LYS A 78 -8.63 2.98 14.16
N GLU A 79 -7.50 2.28 14.12
CA GLU A 79 -6.32 2.58 14.94
C GLU A 79 -5.52 3.79 14.40
N SER A 80 -5.22 3.79 13.10
CA SER A 80 -4.32 4.77 12.48
C SER A 80 -5.04 6.03 11.99
N GLY A 81 -6.32 5.93 11.64
CA GLY A 81 -7.10 6.99 10.98
C GLY A 81 -6.91 7.07 9.46
N PHE A 82 -6.01 6.28 8.89
CA PHE A 82 -5.77 6.19 7.45
C PHE A 82 -6.66 5.14 6.81
N GLU A 83 -7.12 5.43 5.59
CA GLU A 83 -7.90 4.50 4.77
C GLU A 83 -7.03 3.78 3.75
N TYR A 84 -6.03 4.49 3.22
CA TYR A 84 -5.13 3.99 2.19
C TYR A 84 -3.67 4.34 2.48
N GLN A 85 -2.78 3.51 1.97
CA GLN A 85 -1.37 3.82 1.77
C GLN A 85 -1.02 3.66 0.29
N GLU A 86 -0.22 4.56 -0.26
CA GLU A 86 0.29 4.48 -1.62
C GLU A 86 1.81 4.43 -1.63
N GLU A 87 2.36 3.65 -2.57
CA GLU A 87 3.75 3.71 -3.00
C GLU A 87 3.78 4.18 -4.45
N ILE A 88 4.56 5.20 -4.75
CA ILE A 88 4.73 5.74 -6.10
C ILE A 88 6.13 5.44 -6.57
N TYR A 89 6.22 4.97 -7.82
CA TYR A 89 7.45 4.52 -8.44
C TYR A 89 7.81 5.38 -9.64
N GLU A 90 9.10 5.70 -9.76
CA GLU A 90 9.71 6.22 -10.97
C GLU A 90 10.86 5.32 -11.37
N ASN A 91 10.83 4.85 -12.63
CA ASN A 91 11.84 3.93 -13.18
C ASN A 91 12.09 2.68 -12.31
N GLY A 92 11.02 2.15 -11.69
CA GLY A 92 11.08 0.96 -10.83
C GLY A 92 11.59 1.20 -9.41
N ILE A 93 11.87 2.46 -9.04
CA ILE A 93 12.33 2.85 -7.69
C ILE A 93 11.21 3.61 -7.00
N VAL A 94 10.96 3.33 -5.72
CA VAL A 94 9.99 4.09 -4.92
C VAL A 94 10.52 5.50 -4.70
N THR A 95 9.71 6.51 -5.05
CA THR A 95 10.06 7.93 -4.87
C THR A 95 9.17 8.62 -3.85
N GLU A 96 7.99 8.08 -3.55
CA GLU A 96 7.03 8.71 -2.65
C GLU A 96 6.12 7.69 -1.97
N TYR A 97 5.92 7.88 -0.68
CA TYR A 97 4.90 7.21 0.13
C TYR A 97 3.79 8.21 0.48
N ARG A 98 2.53 7.80 0.36
CA ARG A 98 1.38 8.61 0.83
C ARG A 98 0.50 7.81 1.76
N CYS A 99 0.11 8.41 2.87
CA CYS A 99 -0.95 7.88 3.73
C CYS A 99 -2.17 8.79 3.61
N ILE A 100 -3.30 8.25 3.16
CA ILE A 100 -4.54 9.00 2.92
C ILE A 100 -5.48 8.80 4.10
N PHE A 101 -5.88 9.90 4.72
CA PHE A 101 -6.81 9.90 5.83
C PHE A 101 -8.22 9.52 5.37
N SER A 102 -8.92 8.74 6.20
CA SER A 102 -10.35 8.50 6.05
C SER A 102 -11.12 9.82 6.04
N ASP A 103 -12.30 9.83 5.40
CA ASP A 103 -13.17 11.03 5.35
C ASP A 103 -13.51 11.56 6.75
N LYS A 104 -13.66 10.66 7.72
CA LYS A 104 -13.88 11.01 9.14
C LYS A 104 -12.71 11.77 9.74
N GLU A 105 -11.47 11.35 9.47
CA GLU A 105 -10.28 12.04 9.96
C GLU A 105 -10.00 13.34 9.19
N PHE A 106 -10.27 13.36 7.89
CA PHE A 106 -10.22 14.57 7.08
C PHE A 106 -11.15 15.65 7.63
N ALA A 107 -12.41 15.30 7.97
CA ALA A 107 -13.38 16.23 8.56
C ALA A 107 -12.91 16.84 9.90
N LYS A 108 -12.08 16.13 10.66
CA LYS A 108 -11.54 16.63 11.94
C LYS A 108 -10.29 17.49 11.76
N ARG A 109 -9.40 17.10 10.84
CA ARG A 109 -8.05 17.65 10.71
C ARG A 109 -7.93 18.70 9.61
N GLY A 110 -8.79 18.63 8.59
CA GLY A 110 -8.67 19.41 7.36
C GLY A 110 -7.52 18.99 6.45
N ILE A 111 -6.86 17.85 6.71
CA ILE A 111 -5.70 17.35 5.96
C ILE A 111 -6.06 16.00 5.34
N ARG A 112 -5.91 15.85 4.02
CA ARG A 112 -6.31 14.63 3.29
C ARG A 112 -5.23 13.55 3.30
N CYS A 113 -3.96 13.92 3.30
CA CYS A 113 -2.87 12.95 3.28
C CYS A 113 -1.61 13.45 3.99
N GLN A 114 -0.76 12.49 4.38
CA GLN A 114 0.64 12.70 4.73
C GLN A 114 1.50 12.12 3.61
N ILE A 115 2.59 12.81 3.26
CA ILE A 115 3.46 12.46 2.15
C ILE A 115 4.90 12.42 2.65
N GLU A 116 5.61 11.35 2.31
CA GLU A 116 7.04 11.19 2.53
C GLU A 116 7.72 10.93 1.19
N LYS A 117 8.72 11.74 0.85
CA LYS A 117 9.53 11.57 -0.38
C LYS A 117 10.80 10.82 -0.05
N VAL A 118 11.20 9.93 -0.95
CA VAL A 118 12.41 9.11 -0.84
C VAL A 118 13.50 9.75 -1.69
N ASP A 119 14.63 10.08 -1.08
CA ASP A 119 15.83 10.65 -1.74
C ASP A 119 16.76 9.56 -2.30
#